data_AF-A0A0D6JB25-F1
#
_entry.id   AF-A0A0D6JB25-F1
#
_cell.length_a   1.000
_cell.length_b   1.000
_cell.length_c   1.000
_cell.angle_alpha   90.00
_cell.angle_beta   90.00
_cell.angle_gamma   90.00
#
_symmetry.space_group_name_H-M   'P 1'
#
loop_
_entity.id
_entity.type
_entity.pdbx_description
1 polymer ?
#
loop_
_entity_poly.entity_id
_entity_poly.type
_entity_poly.pdbx_seq_one_letter_code
_entity_poly.pdbx_strand_id
1 'polypeptide(L)'
;MGQVQATINGRLYKLDCADGQEQRLGELANFVGDKVEQLAKEFGQVGDIRLLMMAALVTADELFDLREELKTRQDSEIVREASSAAEVKAAS
;
A
#
# COMPACT_ATOMS: atom_id res chain seq x y z
N MET A 1 5.10 -23.66 9.94
CA MET A 1 5.66 -22.30 10.16
C MET A 1 6.54 -21.98 8.96
N GLY A 2 6.12 -21.00 8.16
CA GLY A 2 6.85 -20.53 6.99
C GLY A 2 7.83 -19.41 7.34
N GLN A 3 8.91 -19.29 6.55
CA GLN A 3 9.87 -18.19 6.65
C GLN A 3 10.18 -17.65 5.26
N VAL A 4 10.33 -16.34 5.18
CA VAL A 4 10.79 -15.64 3.99
C VAL A 4 12.08 -14.90 4.32
N GLN A 5 13.05 -15.01 3.43
CA GLN A 5 14.28 -14.23 3.47
C GLN A 5 14.17 -13.09 2.47
N ALA A 6 14.36 -11.86 2.93
CA ALA A 6 14.31 -10.67 2.09
C ALA A 6 15.60 -9.87 2.26
N THR A 7 16.12 -9.34 1.16
CA THR A 7 17.28 -8.44 1.18
C THR A 7 16.79 -7.02 0.90
N ILE A 8 16.91 -6.12 1.88
CA ILE A 8 16.49 -4.72 1.76
C ILE A 8 17.70 -3.83 2.04
N ASN A 9 18.06 -2.99 1.07
CA ASN A 9 19.28 -2.15 1.12
C ASN A 9 20.55 -2.92 1.49
N GLY A 10 20.73 -4.13 0.93
CA GLY A 10 21.88 -4.99 1.20
C GLY A 10 21.86 -5.71 2.56
N ARG A 11 20.81 -5.55 3.36
CA ARG A 11 20.63 -6.29 4.62
C ARG A 11 19.64 -7.44 4.48
N LEU A 12 20.00 -8.59 5.03
CA LEU A 12 19.15 -9.77 5.09
C LEU A 12 18.20 -9.69 6.29
N TYR A 13 16.91 -9.82 6.02
CA TYR A 13 15.83 -9.90 7.00
C TYR A 13 15.17 -11.28 6.90
N LYS A 14 14.94 -11.90 8.05
CA LYS A 14 14.16 -13.13 8.18
C LYS A 14 12.78 -12.76 8.73
N LEU A 15 11.75 -13.06 7.95
CA LEU A 15 10.37 -12.74 8.29
C LEU A 15 9.59 -14.04 8.47
N ASP A 16 8.98 -14.19 9.64
CA ASP A 16 8.11 -15.33 9.95
C ASP A 16 6.73 -15.09 9.35
N CYS A 17 6.11 -16.15 8.81
CA CYS A 17 4.77 -16.09 8.25
C CYS A 17 3.95 -17.35 8.54
N ALA A 18 2.63 -17.20 8.39
CA ALA A 18 1.73 -18.34 8.40
C ALA A 18 1.92 -19.17 7.11
N ASP A 19 1.70 -20.47 7.22
CA ASP A 19 1.83 -21.40 6.10
C ASP A 19 0.91 -20.98 4.96
N GLY A 20 1.46 -20.86 3.75
CA GLY A 20 0.75 -20.39 2.55
C GLY A 20 0.79 -18.88 2.31
N GLN A 21 1.43 -18.09 3.18
CA GLN A 21 1.62 -16.64 2.98
C GLN A 21 3.02 -16.26 2.45
N GLU A 22 3.90 -17.24 2.25
CA GLU A 22 5.31 -17.02 1.90
C GLU A 22 5.46 -16.18 0.63
N GLN A 23 4.69 -16.51 -0.41
CA GLN A 23 4.74 -15.78 -1.69
C GLN A 23 4.32 -14.32 -1.50
N ARG A 24 3.16 -14.09 -0.88
CA ARG A 24 2.62 -12.74 -0.67
C ARG A 24 3.56 -11.90 0.19
N LEU A 25 4.15 -12.49 1.23
CA LEU A 25 5.12 -11.79 2.07
C LEU A 25 6.41 -11.47 1.31
N GLY A 26 6.88 -12.36 0.45
CA GLY A 26 8.02 -12.11 -0.44
C GLY A 26 7.77 -10.95 -1.40
N GLU A 27 6.59 -10.91 -2.03
CA GLU A 27 6.18 -9.80 -2.92
C GLU A 27 6.15 -8.46 -2.17
N LEU A 28 5.58 -8.43 -0.96
CA LEU A 28 5.57 -7.23 -0.11
C LEU A 28 6.98 -6.78 0.30
N ALA A 29 7.86 -7.74 0.61
CA ALA A 29 9.23 -7.43 0.98
C ALA A 29 10.04 -6.86 -0.19
N ASN A 30 9.82 -7.38 -1.41
CA ASN A 30 10.41 -6.84 -2.64
C ASN A 30 9.91 -5.42 -2.91
N PHE A 31 8.59 -5.18 -2.79
CA PHE A 31 8.02 -3.85 -2.94
C PHE A 31 8.64 -2.82 -1.99
N VAL A 32 8.79 -3.18 -0.70
CA VAL A 32 9.47 -2.30 0.28
C VAL A 32 10.95 -2.12 -0.08
N GLY A 33 11.62 -3.17 -0.54
CA GLY A 33 13.00 -3.14 -1.02
C GLY A 33 13.21 -2.12 -2.14
N ASP A 34 12.36 -2.16 -3.16
CA ASP A 34 12.40 -1.26 -4.31
C ASP A 34 12.18 0.20 -3.88
N LYS A 35 11.23 0.44 -2.98
CA LYS A 35 10.97 1.78 -2.44
C LYS A 35 12.19 2.31 -1.67
N VAL A 36 12.82 1.48 -0.85
CA VAL A 36 14.04 1.86 -0.12
C VAL A 36 15.20 2.15 -1.09
N GLU A 37 15.37 1.35 -2.13
CA GLU A 37 16.41 1.58 -3.14
C GLU A 37 16.17 2.90 -3.91
N GLN A 38 14.92 3.18 -4.27
CA GLN A 38 14.54 4.44 -4.91
C GLN A 38 14.87 5.65 -4.01
N LEU A 39 14.48 5.59 -2.74
CA LEU A 39 14.76 6.65 -1.77
C LEU A 39 16.27 6.81 -1.52
N ALA A 40 17.04 5.72 -1.53
CA ALA A 40 18.49 5.77 -1.41
C ALA A 40 19.14 6.45 -2.63
N LYS A 41 18.58 6.26 -3.83
CA LYS A 41 19.04 6.95 -5.05
C LYS A 41 18.74 8.45 -5.02
N GLU A 42 17.58 8.83 -4.46
CA GLU A 42 17.12 10.22 -4.42
C GLU A 42 17.78 11.03 -3.29
N PHE A 43 17.85 10.47 -2.09
CA PHE A 43 18.31 11.18 -0.89
C PHE A 43 19.72 10.77 -0.43
N GLY A 44 20.32 9.79 -1.09
CA GLY A 44 21.60 9.19 -0.70
C GLY A 44 21.49 8.21 0.48
N GLN A 45 22.63 7.66 0.89
CA GLN A 45 22.69 6.76 2.05
C GLN A 45 22.68 7.54 3.38
N VAL A 46 21.51 8.05 3.74
CA VAL A 46 21.27 8.74 5.03
C VAL A 46 21.09 7.78 6.22
N GLY A 47 21.15 6.46 5.95
CA GLY A 47 21.06 5.38 6.93
C GLY A 47 19.79 4.55 6.80
N ASP A 48 19.92 3.23 7.03
CA ASP A 48 18.86 2.24 6.78
C ASP A 48 17.57 2.52 7.52
N ILE A 49 17.65 2.88 8.80
CA ILE A 49 16.46 3.19 9.62
C ILE A 49 15.70 4.38 9.05
N ARG A 50 16.41 5.41 8.58
CA ARG A 50 15.79 6.61 8.00
C ARG A 50 15.14 6.28 6.67
N LEU A 51 15.82 5.53 5.82
CA LEU A 51 15.27 5.10 4.52
C LEU A 51 14.03 4.20 4.70
N LEU A 52 14.06 3.26 5.66
CA LEU A 52 12.90 2.43 6.00
C LEU A 52 11.74 3.25 6.54
N MET A 53 12.01 4.25 7.39
CA MET A 53 10.98 5.16 7.90
C MET A 53 10.33 5.96 6.77
N MET A 54 11.13 6.48 5.84
CA MET A 54 10.63 7.18 4.66
C MET A 54 9.81 6.25 3.76
N ALA A 55 10.29 5.04 3.48
CA ALA A 55 9.56 4.05 2.69
C ALA A 55 8.20 3.70 3.33
N ALA A 56 8.15 3.55 4.65
CA ALA A 56 6.92 3.29 5.39
C ALA A 56 5.94 4.47 5.29
N LEU A 57 6.42 5.72 5.44
CA LEU A 57 5.58 6.91 5.34
C LEU A 57 5.01 7.08 3.92
N VAL A 58 5.85 6.94 2.89
CA VAL A 58 5.39 7.05 1.48
C VAL A 58 4.38 5.96 1.15
N THR A 59 4.62 4.73 1.58
CA THR A 59 3.66 3.63 1.35
C THR A 59 2.34 3.86 2.09
N ALA A 60 2.39 4.45 3.29
CA ALA A 60 1.19 4.81 4.03
C ALA A 60 0.42 5.93 3.34
N ASP A 61 1.11 6.96 2.83
CA ASP A 61 0.52 8.06 2.07
C ASP A 61 -0.25 7.54 0.84
N GLU A 62 0.39 6.70 0.03
CA GLU A 62 -0.23 6.04 -1.14
C GLU A 62 -1.48 5.22 -0.76
N LEU A 63 -1.44 4.52 0.37
CA LEU A 63 -2.60 3.77 0.88
C LEU A 63 -3.74 4.70 1.33
N PHE A 64 -3.42 5.85 1.92
CA PHE A 64 -4.42 6.81 2.38
C PHE A 64 -5.09 7.50 1.20
N ASP A 65 -4.33 7.91 0.19
CA ASP A 65 -4.86 8.47 -1.05
C ASP A 65 -5.83 7.50 -1.73
N LEU A 66 -5.42 6.24 -1.91
CA LEU A 66 -6.29 5.21 -2.49
C LEU A 66 -7.56 4.96 -1.68
N ARG A 67 -7.49 5.02 -0.35
CA ARG A 67 -8.67 4.90 0.51
C ARG A 67 -9.62 6.08 0.36
N GLU A 68 -9.08 7.29 0.24
CA GLU A 68 -9.87 8.50 0.02
C GLU A 68 -10.56 8.48 -1.35
N GLU A 69 -9.85 8.05 -2.40
CA GLU A 69 -10.42 7.87 -3.73
C GLU A 69 -11.56 6.84 -3.74
N LEU A 70 -11.38 5.69 -3.10
CA LEU A 70 -12.40 4.66 -2.99
C LEU A 70 -13.64 5.17 -2.24
N LYS A 71 -13.43 5.89 -1.13
CA LYS A 71 -14.53 6.49 -0.38
C LYS A 71 -15.30 7.50 -1.22
N THR A 72 -14.59 8.39 -1.91
CA THR A 72 -15.20 9.40 -2.78
C THR A 72 -16.02 8.76 -3.90
N ARG A 73 -15.51 7.68 -4.50
CA ARG A 73 -16.24 6.93 -5.54
C ARG A 73 -17.52 6.32 -4.97
N GLN A 74 -17.45 5.65 -3.82
CA GLN A 74 -18.62 5.07 -3.16
C GLN A 74 -19.67 6.12 -2.81
N ASP A 75 -19.25 7.26 -2.24
CA ASP A 75 -20.15 8.36 -1.91
C ASP A 75 -20.83 8.91 -3.17
N SER A 76 -20.10 9.03 -4.29
CA SER A 76 -20.67 9.47 -5.57
C SER A 76 -21.67 8.48 -6.18
N GLU A 77 -21.44 7.17 -6.02
CA GLU A 77 -22.35 6.12 -6.48
C GLU A 77 -23.66 6.15 -5.67
N ILE A 78 -23.57 6.29 -4.35
CA ILE A 78 -24.73 6.43 -3.46
C ILE A 78 -25.56 7.68 -3.83
N VAL A 79 -24.91 8.82 -4.06
CA VAL A 79 -25.62 10.05 -4.47
C VAL A 79 -26.29 9.89 -5.83
N ARG A 80 -25.65 9.19 -6.78
CA ARG A 80 -26.20 8.95 -8.12
C ARG A 80 -27.41 8.01 -8.07
N GLU A 81 -27.36 6.96 -7.25
CA GLU A 81 -28.49 6.06 -7.02
C GLU A 81 -29.66 6.76 -6.31
N ALA A 82 -29.38 7.59 -5.31
CA ALA A 82 -30.41 8.38 -4.63
C ALA A 82 -31.09 9.38 -5.58
N SER A 83 -30.33 10.02 -6.47
CA SER A 83 -30.84 10.98 -7.45
C SER A 83 -31.71 10.28 -8.51
N SER A 84 -31.27 9.13 -9.04
CA SER A 84 -32.04 8.38 -10.04
C SER A 84 -33.34 7.80 -9.46
N ALA A 85 -33.33 7.34 -8.20
CA ALA A 85 -34.54 6.88 -7.51
C ALA A 85 -35.54 8.02 -7.27
N ALA A 86 -35.06 9.23 -6.99
CA ALA A 86 -35.91 10.41 -6.84
C ALA A 86 -36.56 10.83 -8.17
N GLU A 87 -35.83 10.78 -9.28
CA GLU A 87 -36.34 11.09 -10.62
C GLU A 87 -37.43 10.11 -11.08
N VAL A 88 -37.24 8.80 -10.87
CA VAL A 88 -38.24 7.77 -11.21
C VAL A 88 -39.54 7.96 -10.42
N LYS A 89 -39.43 8.34 -9.15
CA LYS A 89 -40.58 8.59 -8.27
C LYS A 89 -41.32 9.88 -8.62
N ALA A 90 -40.64 10.88 -9.17
CA ALA A 90 -41.26 12.12 -9.64
C ALA A 90 -41.98 11.97 -11.00
N ALA A 91 -41.62 10.95 -11.78
CA ALA A 91 -42.19 10.66 -13.09
C ALA A 91 -43.37 9.65 -13.07
N SER A 92 -43.69 9.06 -11.91
CA SER A 92 -44.82 8.12 -11.69
C SER A 92 -45.95 8.80 -10.93
#